data_AF-A0A7J6TQ69-F1
#
_entry.id   AF-A0A7J6TQ69-F1
#
_cell.length_a   1.000
_cell.length_b   1.000
_cell.length_c   1.000
_cell.angle_alpha   90.00
_cell.angle_beta   90.00
_cell.angle_gamma   90.00
#
_symmetry.space_group_name_H-M   'P 1'
#
loop_
_entity.id
_entity.type
_entity.pdbx_description
1 polymer ?
#
loop_
_entity_poly.entity_id
_entity_poly.type
_entity_poly.pdbx_seq_one_letter_code
_entity_poly.pdbx_strand_id
1 'polypeptide(L)'
;LLPVIALIVAASEEQSICRREETVCSNACTRRWEELVNTLTEEERIDIENGKEEYSTRCQGECDTAFAECSEKPLILYIGVAVLGICTLCTCLLSSLAAALRHKEEVERITRHLEGGEESEDDHDEMLSYPREQDTDGNIITTSSASPAPVISSSSFPHPDVSVVGAGY
;
A
#
# COMPACT_ATOMS: atom_id res chain seq x y z
N LEU A 1 6.12 6.00 -6.13
CA LEU A 1 7.08 5.33 -5.22
C LEU A 1 7.40 6.18 -3.99
N LEU A 2 7.88 7.42 -4.17
CA LEU A 2 8.17 8.34 -3.05
C LEU A 2 7.08 8.45 -1.95
N PRO A 3 5.78 8.61 -2.26
CA PRO A 3 4.77 8.71 -1.20
C PRO A 3 4.58 7.41 -0.40
N VAL A 4 4.75 6.24 -1.03
CA VAL A 4 4.63 4.95 -0.35
C VAL A 4 5.80 4.73 0.59
N ILE A 5 7.02 5.09 0.15
CA ILE A 5 8.22 5.00 0.99
C ILE A 5 8.08 5.92 2.20
N ALA A 6 7.61 7.15 2.02
CA ALA A 6 7.37 8.08 3.12
C ALA A 6 6.37 7.54 4.15
N LEU A 7 5.27 6.91 3.69
CA LEU A 7 4.29 6.29 4.57
C LEU A 7 4.87 5.11 5.37
N ILE A 8 5.70 4.28 4.72
CA ILE A 8 6.37 3.16 5.40
C ILE A 8 7.34 3.68 6.46
N VAL A 9 8.12 4.71 6.14
CA VAL A 9 9.06 5.32 7.11
C VAL A 9 8.30 5.91 8.29
N ALA A 10 7.24 6.68 8.05
CA ALA A 10 6.42 7.25 9.12
C ALA A 10 5.80 6.16 10.01
N ALA A 11 5.22 5.10 9.42
CA ALA A 11 4.67 3.98 10.17
C ALA A 11 5.74 3.25 11.00
N SER A 12 6.96 3.10 10.46
CA SER A 12 8.07 2.47 11.17
C SER A 12 8.59 3.31 12.33
N GLU A 13 8.62 4.64 12.18
CA GLU A 13 9.02 5.57 13.23
C GLU A 13 8.01 5.55 14.38
N GLU A 14 6.71 5.66 14.09
CA GLU A 14 5.66 5.55 15.11
C GLU A 14 5.70 4.19 15.83
N GLN A 15 5.86 3.09 15.10
CA GLN A 15 5.97 1.76 15.70
C GLN A 15 7.18 1.65 16.64
N SER A 16 8.30 2.30 16.30
CA SER A 16 9.49 2.32 17.15
C SER A 16 9.27 3.11 18.45
N ILE A 17 8.49 4.20 18.38
CA ILE A 17 8.11 5.01 19.54
C ILE A 17 7.22 4.19 20.48
N CYS A 18 6.15 3.58 19.96
CA CYS A 18 5.24 2.76 20.75
C CYS A 18 5.98 1.62 21.47
N ARG A 19 6.89 0.93 20.77
CA ARG A 19 7.68 -0.16 21.36
C ARG A 19 8.65 0.31 22.43
N ARG A 20 9.20 1.52 22.26
CA ARG A 20 10.05 2.14 23.28
C ARG A 20 9.24 2.48 24.53
N GLU A 21 8.03 3.02 24.36
CA GLU A 21 7.12 3.32 25.47
C GLU A 21 6.70 2.06 26.22
N GLU A 22 6.35 0.98 25.52
CA GLU A 22 6.08 -0.34 26.09
C GLU A 22 7.27 -0.81 26.96
N THR A 23 8.49 -0.72 26.42
CA THR A 23 9.71 -1.13 27.14
C THR A 23 9.94 -0.28 28.39
N VAL A 24 9.75 1.04 28.29
CA VAL A 24 9.88 1.97 29.42
C VAL A 24 8.83 1.67 30.49
N CYS A 25 7.60 1.41 30.08
CA CYS A 25 6.50 1.05 30.98
C CYS A 25 6.79 -0.28 31.70
N SER A 26 7.20 -1.30 30.98
CA SER A 26 7.57 -2.62 31.53
C SER A 26 8.73 -2.50 32.55
N ASN A 27 9.77 -1.72 32.22
CA ASN A 27 10.87 -1.45 33.16
C ASN A 27 10.40 -0.68 34.40
N ALA A 28 9.49 0.29 34.24
CA ALA A 28 8.93 1.04 35.36
C ALA A 28 8.07 0.14 36.28
N CYS A 29 7.33 -0.81 35.72
CA CYS A 29 6.62 -1.84 36.47
C CYS A 29 7.55 -2.67 37.34
N THR A 30 8.64 -3.20 36.76
CA THR A 30 9.64 -3.95 37.52
C THR A 30 10.29 -3.10 38.61
N ARG A 31 10.65 -1.86 38.29
CA ARG A 31 11.29 -0.96 39.27
C ARG A 31 10.36 -0.62 40.43
N ARG A 32 9.08 -0.34 40.17
CA ARG A 32 8.08 -0.10 41.22
C ARG A 32 7.89 -1.30 42.13
N TRP A 33 7.89 -2.51 41.56
CA TRP A 33 7.83 -3.73 42.34
C TRP A 33 9.04 -3.87 43.28
N GLU A 34 10.25 -3.65 42.76
CA GLU A 34 11.48 -3.68 43.55
C GLU A 34 11.48 -2.61 44.66
N GLU A 35 11.04 -1.39 44.35
CA GLU A 35 10.88 -0.31 45.33
C GLU A 35 9.90 -0.73 46.44
N LEU A 36 8.74 -1.30 46.10
CA LEU A 36 7.75 -1.79 47.07
C LEU A 36 8.36 -2.86 47.98
N VAL A 37 9.01 -3.87 47.39
CA VAL A 37 9.65 -5.00 48.08
C VAL A 37 10.82 -4.56 48.98
N ASN A 38 11.48 -3.45 48.67
CA ASN A 38 12.55 -2.88 49.48
C ASN A 38 12.05 -2.01 50.64
N THR A 39 10.80 -1.53 50.60
CA THR A 39 10.19 -0.74 51.69
C THR A 39 9.53 -1.58 52.78
N LEU A 40 9.34 -2.87 52.54
CA LEU A 40 8.65 -3.80 53.44
C LEU A 40 9.60 -4.45 54.44
N THR A 41 9.06 -4.86 55.58
CA THR A 41 9.81 -5.66 56.58
C THR A 41 10.00 -7.10 56.09
N GLU A 42 10.96 -7.84 56.68
CA GLU A 42 11.28 -9.22 56.29
C GLU A 42 10.03 -10.15 56.31
N GLU A 43 9.13 -9.93 57.27
CA GLU A 43 7.91 -10.72 57.47
C GLU A 43 6.84 -10.40 56.41
N GLU A 44 6.67 -9.12 56.04
CA GLU A 44 5.76 -8.69 54.98
C GLU A 44 6.25 -9.07 53.58
N ARG A 45 7.57 -9.20 53.42
CA ARG A 45 8.19 -9.56 52.13
C ARG A 45 7.79 -10.97 51.67
N ILE A 46 7.67 -11.92 52.61
CA ILE A 46 7.30 -13.31 52.33
C ILE A 46 5.86 -13.41 51.83
N ASP A 47 4.95 -12.61 52.39
CA ASP A 47 3.55 -12.55 51.95
C ASP A 47 3.41 -11.91 50.56
N ILE A 48 4.19 -10.86 50.27
CA ILE A 48 4.13 -10.13 49.00
C ILE A 48 4.86 -10.86 47.86
N GLU A 49 5.86 -11.69 48.14
CA GLU A 49 6.58 -12.45 47.11
C GLU A 49 5.65 -13.40 46.35
N ASN A 50 4.63 -13.95 47.01
CA ASN A 50 3.56 -14.75 46.39
C ASN A 50 2.66 -13.92 45.44
N GLY A 51 2.56 -12.60 45.64
CA GLY A 51 1.78 -11.68 44.81
C GLY A 51 2.54 -11.10 43.62
N LYS A 52 3.83 -11.43 43.46
CA LYS A 52 4.70 -10.89 42.40
C LYS A 52 4.16 -11.16 41.00
N GLU A 53 3.72 -12.39 40.76
CA GLU A 53 3.23 -12.81 39.45
C GLU A 53 1.94 -12.09 39.07
N GLU A 54 1.02 -11.93 40.02
CA GLU A 54 -0.23 -11.18 39.83
C GLU A 54 0.02 -9.70 39.57
N TYR A 55 0.91 -9.06 40.36
CA TYR A 55 1.30 -7.67 40.13
C TYR A 55 1.97 -7.49 38.77
N SER A 56 2.94 -8.35 38.43
CA SER A 56 3.65 -8.30 37.15
C SER A 56 2.69 -8.45 35.98
N THR A 57 1.78 -9.42 36.05
CA THR A 57 0.78 -9.67 35.00
C THR A 57 -0.15 -8.48 34.81
N ARG A 58 -0.63 -7.89 35.92
CA ARG A 58 -1.51 -6.72 35.87
C ARG A 58 -0.79 -5.50 35.31
N CYS A 59 0.42 -5.23 35.80
CA CYS A 59 1.20 -4.06 35.37
C CYS A 59 1.63 -4.18 33.90
N GLN A 60 2.05 -5.37 33.46
CA GLN A 60 2.33 -5.63 32.04
C GLN A 60 1.07 -5.48 31.18
N GLY A 61 -0.09 -5.98 31.64
CA GLY A 61 -1.35 -5.81 30.91
C GLY A 61 -1.75 -4.34 30.67
N GLU A 62 -1.46 -3.45 31.62
CA GLU A 62 -1.66 -2.01 31.44
C GLU A 62 -0.69 -1.44 30.36
N CYS A 63 0.57 -1.87 30.37
CA CYS A 63 1.54 -1.48 29.34
C CYS A 63 1.17 -2.01 27.94
N ASP A 64 0.70 -3.26 27.85
CA ASP A 64 0.27 -3.89 26.60
C ASP A 64 -0.94 -3.18 26.01
N THR A 65 -1.87 -2.73 26.86
CA THR A 65 -3.05 -1.96 26.43
C THR A 65 -2.62 -0.61 25.85
N ALA A 66 -1.71 0.10 26.52
CA ALA A 66 -1.17 1.37 26.02
C ALA A 66 -0.39 1.18 24.70
N PHE A 67 0.37 0.09 24.58
CA PHE A 67 1.04 -0.28 23.34
C PHE A 67 0.04 -0.55 22.21
N ALA A 68 -1.03 -1.31 22.51
CA ALA A 68 -2.08 -1.63 21.54
C ALA A 68 -2.73 -0.35 20.99
N GLU A 69 -3.11 0.58 21.86
CA GLU A 69 -3.67 1.88 21.48
C GLU A 69 -2.69 2.72 20.63
N CYS A 70 -1.41 2.74 21.01
CA CYS A 70 -0.38 3.42 20.23
C CYS A 70 -0.17 2.79 18.84
N SER A 71 -0.23 1.46 18.77
CA SER A 71 0.04 0.67 17.56
C SER A 71 -1.12 0.62 16.55
N GLU A 72 -2.31 1.11 16.90
CA GLU A 72 -3.49 1.06 16.03
C GLU A 72 -3.28 1.89 14.74
N LYS A 73 -2.69 3.08 14.87
CA LYS A 73 -2.43 3.99 13.75
C LYS A 73 -1.48 3.40 12.69
N PRO A 74 -0.28 2.90 13.04
CA PRO A 74 0.60 2.32 12.05
C PRO A 74 0.01 1.04 11.44
N LEU A 75 -0.81 0.29 12.17
CA LEU A 75 -1.46 -0.91 11.64
C LEU A 75 -2.41 -0.59 10.46
N ILE A 76 -3.22 0.47 10.59
CA ILE A 76 -4.09 0.94 9.50
C ILE A 76 -3.26 1.37 8.28
N LEU A 77 -2.13 2.06 8.50
CA LEU A 77 -1.22 2.46 7.43
C LEU A 77 -0.63 1.24 6.69
N TYR A 78 -0.19 0.22 7.43
CA TYR A 78 0.31 -1.03 6.83
C TYR A 78 -0.74 -1.74 5.98
N ILE A 79 -2.00 -1.81 6.47
CA ILE A 79 -3.11 -2.39 5.70
C ILE A 79 -3.32 -1.60 4.40
N GLY A 80 -3.33 -0.26 4.46
CA GLY A 80 -3.46 0.59 3.28
C GLY A 80 -2.36 0.35 2.26
N VAL A 81 -1.09 0.27 2.71
CA VAL A 81 0.06 -0.02 1.84
C VAL A 81 -0.04 -1.42 1.23
N ALA A 82 -0.46 -2.42 2.00
CA ALA A 82 -0.62 -3.79 1.52
C ALA A 82 -1.70 -3.88 0.42
N VAL A 83 -2.85 -3.23 0.61
CA VAL A 83 -3.93 -3.18 -0.39
C VAL A 83 -3.45 -2.50 -1.67
N LEU A 84 -2.75 -1.36 -1.56
CA LEU A 84 -2.17 -0.69 -2.72
C LEU A 84 -1.18 -1.59 -3.47
N GLY A 85 -0.32 -2.32 -2.74
CA GLY A 85 0.59 -3.31 -3.31
C GLY A 85 -0.15 -4.38 -4.11
N ILE A 86 -1.20 -4.98 -3.54
CA ILE A 86 -2.01 -6.00 -4.20
C ILE A 86 -2.67 -5.43 -5.46
N CYS A 87 -3.29 -4.25 -5.39
CA CYS A 87 -3.92 -3.61 -6.54
C CYS A 87 -2.93 -3.36 -7.68
N THR A 88 -1.72 -2.90 -7.37
CA THR A 88 -0.67 -2.69 -8.39
C THR A 88 -0.25 -4.02 -9.04
N LEU A 89 -0.07 -5.08 -8.25
CA LEU A 89 0.26 -6.41 -8.75
C LEU A 89 -0.84 -6.94 -9.69
N CYS A 90 -2.11 -6.85 -9.28
CA CYS A 90 -3.24 -7.25 -10.11
C CYS A 90 -3.29 -6.47 -11.42
N THR A 91 -3.02 -5.16 -11.40
CA THR A 91 -2.99 -4.31 -12.59
C THR A 91 -1.89 -4.75 -13.56
N CYS A 92 -0.69 -5.05 -13.04
CA CYS A 92 0.42 -5.57 -13.84
C CYS A 92 0.08 -6.93 -14.48
N LEU A 93 -0.52 -7.85 -13.73
CA LEU A 93 -0.94 -9.15 -14.23
C LEU A 93 -1.99 -9.03 -15.34
N LEU A 94 -3.03 -8.21 -15.12
CA LEU A 94 -4.07 -7.96 -16.13
C LEU A 94 -3.49 -7.32 -17.40
N SER A 95 -2.55 -6.39 -17.24
CA SER A 95 -1.85 -5.76 -18.38
C SER A 95 -1.04 -6.77 -19.18
N SER A 96 -0.34 -7.69 -18.50
CA SER A 96 0.44 -8.75 -19.15
C SER A 96 -0.44 -9.75 -19.91
N LEU A 97 -1.58 -10.12 -19.33
CA LEU A 97 -2.56 -11.00 -19.97
C LEU A 97 -3.18 -10.32 -21.19
N ALA A 98 -3.55 -9.04 -21.07
CA ALA A 98 -4.08 -8.26 -22.18
C ALA A 98 -3.09 -8.14 -23.34
N ALA A 99 -1.80 -7.93 -23.05
CA ALA A 99 -0.75 -7.91 -24.07
C ALA A 99 -0.58 -9.28 -24.74
N ALA A 100 -0.62 -10.38 -23.98
CA ALA A 100 -0.54 -11.73 -24.51
C ALA A 100 -1.73 -12.07 -25.44
N LEU A 101 -2.94 -11.65 -25.07
CA LEU A 101 -4.14 -11.84 -25.89
C LEU A 101 -4.06 -11.05 -27.20
N ARG A 102 -3.62 -9.79 -27.16
CA ARG A 102 -3.40 -8.98 -28.37
C ARG A 102 -2.37 -9.60 -29.31
N HIS A 103 -1.26 -10.09 -28.74
CA HIS A 103 -0.23 -10.77 -29.53
C HIS A 103 -0.78 -12.05 -30.19
N LYS A 104 -1.60 -12.83 -29.47
CA LYS A 104 -2.22 -14.03 -30.03
C LYS A 104 -3.16 -13.68 -31.21
N GLU A 105 -3.97 -12.64 -31.08
CA GLU A 105 -4.87 -12.20 -32.15
C GLU A 105 -4.09 -11.72 -33.40
N GLU A 106 -3.00 -10.99 -33.19
CA GLU A 106 -2.15 -10.50 -34.28
C GLU A 106 -1.44 -11.66 -35.01
N VAL A 107 -0.93 -12.65 -34.28
CA VAL A 107 -0.34 -13.86 -34.87
C VAL A 107 -1.37 -14.66 -35.67
N GLU A 108 -2.57 -14.91 -35.11
CA GLU A 108 -3.65 -15.61 -35.83
C GLU A 108 -4.12 -14.86 -37.09
N ARG A 109 -4.03 -13.53 -37.10
CA ARG A 109 -4.31 -12.72 -38.29
C ARG A 109 -3.24 -12.91 -39.36
N ILE A 110 -1.95 -12.88 -38.98
CA ILE A 110 -0.82 -13.07 -39.91
C ILE A 110 -0.81 -14.48 -40.49
N THR A 111 -1.04 -15.52 -39.67
CA THR A 111 -1.08 -16.91 -40.13
C THR A 111 -2.16 -17.14 -41.19
N ARG A 112 -3.37 -16.57 -41.01
CA ARG A 112 -4.43 -16.68 -42.02
C ARG A 112 -4.10 -15.99 -43.34
N HIS A 113 -3.35 -14.89 -43.32
CA HIS A 113 -2.88 -14.24 -44.54
C HIS A 113 -1.82 -15.04 -45.28
N LEU A 114 -1.02 -15.84 -44.56
CA LEU A 114 -0.02 -16.73 -45.17
C LEU A 114 -0.67 -17.99 -45.75
N GLU A 115 -1.60 -18.62 -45.03
CA GLU A 115 -2.31 -19.83 -45.52
C GLU A 115 -3.28 -19.53 -46.67
N GLY A 116 -3.83 -18.31 -46.76
CA GLY A 116 -4.70 -17.89 -47.87
C GLY A 116 -3.95 -17.37 -49.11
N GLY A 117 -2.62 -17.31 -49.08
CA GLY A 117 -1.78 -16.78 -50.17
C GLY A 117 -1.25 -17.82 -51.15
N GLU A 118 -1.46 -19.13 -50.89
CA GLU A 118 -0.94 -20.22 -51.75
C GLU A 118 -1.91 -20.67 -52.87
N GLU A 119 -3.06 -19.98 -53.07
CA GLU A 119 -4.06 -20.32 -54.11
C GLU A 119 -4.08 -19.36 -55.33
N SER A 120 -2.98 -18.66 -55.66
CA SER A 120 -2.88 -17.95 -56.95
C SER A 120 -1.47 -17.90 -57.54
N GLU A 121 -0.95 -19.07 -57.92
CA GLU A 121 0.06 -19.19 -58.97
C GLU A 121 -0.48 -20.17 -60.02
N ASP A 122 -1.43 -19.73 -60.83
CA ASP A 122 -1.57 -20.23 -62.20
C ASP A 122 -2.21 -19.17 -63.10
N ASP A 123 -1.49 -18.88 -64.18
CA ASP A 123 -1.85 -18.13 -65.39
C ASP A 123 -2.26 -16.65 -65.27
N HIS A 124 -1.30 -15.74 -65.51
CA HIS A 124 -1.56 -14.57 -66.35
C HIS A 124 -0.26 -14.03 -67.00
N ASP A 125 0.06 -14.58 -68.18
CA ASP A 125 0.73 -13.86 -69.26
C ASP A 125 -0.29 -12.88 -69.90
N GLU A 126 -0.14 -11.56 -69.70
CA GLU A 126 -0.25 -10.57 -70.80
C GLU A 126 0.10 -9.14 -70.36
N MET A 127 1.16 -8.64 -70.98
CA MET A 127 1.41 -7.29 -71.51
C MET A 127 0.88 -6.01 -70.82
N LEU A 128 1.86 -5.20 -70.38
CA LEU A 128 2.06 -3.77 -70.69
C LEU A 128 0.87 -2.80 -70.56
N SER A 129 0.97 -1.89 -69.58
CA SER A 129 0.72 -0.45 -69.75
C SER A 129 1.32 0.37 -68.59
N TYR A 130 2.22 1.28 -68.91
CA TYR A 130 2.80 2.34 -68.05
C TYR A 130 1.92 3.63 -68.09
N PRO A 131 2.31 4.71 -67.39
CA PRO A 131 1.83 5.13 -66.07
C PRO A 131 0.77 6.25 -66.16
N ARG A 132 0.10 6.60 -65.05
CA ARG A 132 -0.59 7.90 -64.96
C ARG A 132 -0.33 8.57 -63.62
N GLU A 133 0.20 9.77 -63.73
CA GLU A 133 0.50 10.75 -62.69
C GLU A 133 -0.76 11.23 -61.94
N GLN A 134 -0.51 11.68 -60.71
CA GLN A 134 -1.15 12.78 -59.97
C GLN A 134 -2.67 12.72 -59.73
N ASP A 135 -3.06 12.68 -58.45
CA ASP A 135 -3.39 13.94 -57.75
C ASP A 135 -3.37 13.77 -56.23
N THR A 136 -2.66 14.70 -55.60
CA THR A 136 -2.74 15.11 -54.20
C THR A 136 -4.12 15.68 -53.90
N ASP A 137 -4.75 15.30 -52.79
CA ASP A 137 -5.29 16.20 -51.76
C ASP A 137 -6.31 15.54 -50.82
N GLY A 138 -6.16 15.85 -49.53
CA GLY A 138 -7.22 15.74 -48.51
C GLY A 138 -7.34 14.36 -47.84
N ASN A 139 -7.49 14.22 -46.53
CA ASN A 139 -7.74 15.20 -45.50
C ASN A 139 -7.46 14.49 -44.16
N ILE A 140 -6.58 15.06 -43.34
CA ILE A 140 -6.30 14.58 -41.99
C ILE A 140 -7.42 15.14 -41.10
N ILE A 141 -8.39 14.31 -40.72
CA ILE A 141 -9.29 14.64 -39.61
C ILE A 141 -8.79 13.90 -38.37
N THR A 142 -7.95 14.59 -37.60
CA THR A 142 -7.61 14.24 -36.22
C THR A 142 -8.73 14.74 -35.32
N THR A 143 -9.68 13.87 -34.94
CA THR A 143 -10.60 14.18 -33.82
C THR A 143 -9.93 13.79 -32.51
N SER A 144 -9.26 14.79 -31.92
CA SER A 144 -8.91 14.80 -30.49
C SER A 144 -10.18 14.72 -29.66
N SER A 145 -10.51 13.54 -29.15
CA SER A 145 -11.48 13.39 -28.06
C SER A 145 -10.73 13.64 -26.75
N ALA A 146 -10.90 14.86 -26.24
CA ALA A 146 -10.41 15.28 -24.95
C ALA A 146 -11.09 14.49 -23.82
N SER A 147 -10.28 13.87 -22.96
CA SER A 147 -10.71 13.40 -21.65
C SER A 147 -11.26 14.56 -20.81
N PRO A 148 -12.44 14.44 -20.20
CA PRO A 148 -12.83 15.34 -19.13
C PRO A 148 -12.02 15.02 -17.87
N ALA A 149 -11.38 16.04 -17.31
CA ALA A 149 -10.67 15.99 -16.03
C ALA A 149 -11.64 15.63 -14.89
N PRO A 150 -11.22 14.82 -13.89
CA PRO A 150 -12.00 14.61 -12.70
C PRO A 150 -12.06 15.89 -11.86
N VAL A 151 -13.29 16.29 -11.52
CA VAL A 151 -13.59 17.36 -10.57
C VAL A 151 -13.10 16.91 -9.19
N ILE A 152 -12.06 17.57 -8.69
CA ILE A 152 -11.61 17.41 -7.30
C ILE A 152 -12.58 18.18 -6.42
N SER A 153 -13.54 17.48 -5.82
CA SER A 153 -14.34 18.02 -4.72
C SER A 153 -13.45 18.11 -3.47
N SER A 154 -13.05 19.33 -3.15
CA SER A 154 -12.41 19.67 -1.87
C SER A 154 -13.42 19.56 -0.74
N SER A 155 -13.51 18.39 -0.10
CA SER A 155 -14.17 18.26 1.20
C SER A 155 -13.21 18.72 2.28
N SER A 156 -13.53 19.87 2.85
CA SER A 156 -12.98 20.45 4.08
C SER A 156 -12.91 19.42 5.21
N PHE A 157 -11.69 19.09 5.63
CA PHE A 157 -11.42 18.41 6.90
C PHE A 157 -11.58 19.43 8.04
N PRO A 158 -12.38 19.14 9.08
CA PRO A 158 -12.38 19.93 10.29
C PRO A 158 -11.08 19.69 11.07
N HIS A 159 -10.39 20.78 11.39
CA HIS A 159 -9.32 20.79 12.40
C HIS A 159 -9.90 20.43 13.77
N PRO A 160 -9.35 19.45 14.51
CA PRO A 160 -9.63 19.34 15.93
C PRO A 160 -8.82 20.39 16.69
N ASP A 161 -9.52 21.32 17.33
CA ASP A 161 -8.96 22.19 18.37
C ASP A 161 -8.50 21.34 19.56
N VAL A 162 -7.18 21.21 19.73
CA VAL A 162 -6.59 20.59 20.92
C VAL A 162 -6.50 21.66 22.01
N SER A 163 -7.45 21.63 22.93
CA SER A 163 -7.41 22.41 24.18
C SER A 163 -6.56 21.67 25.21
N VAL A 164 -5.36 22.17 25.47
CA VAL A 164 -4.48 21.69 26.55
C VAL A 164 -4.96 22.29 27.86
N VAL A 165 -5.68 21.50 28.67
CA VAL A 165 -5.95 21.83 30.08
C VAL A 165 -4.78 21.28 30.90
N GLY A 166 -3.85 22.16 31.27
CA GLY A 166 -2.80 21.87 32.22
C GLY A 166 -3.37 21.77 33.64
N ALA A 167 -3.21 20.61 34.27
CA ALA A 167 -3.28 20.49 35.72
C ALA A 167 -1.83 20.52 36.24
N GLY A 168 -1.47 21.63 36.88
CA GLY A 168 -0.24 21.79 37.63
C GLY A 168 -0.25 20.95 38.91
N TYR A 169 0.96 20.58 39.32
CA TYR A 169 1.32 19.94 40.60
C TYR A 169 0.91 20.77 41.82
#